data_AF-A0A703ZWU7-F1
#
_entry.id   AF-A0A703ZWU7-F1
#
_cell.length_a   1.000
_cell.length_b   1.000
_cell.length_c   1.000
_cell.angle_alpha   90.00
_cell.angle_beta   90.00
_cell.angle_gamma   90.00
#
_symmetry.space_group_name_H-M   'P 1'
#
loop_
_entity.id
_entity.type
_entity.pdbx_description
1 polymer ?
#
loop_
_entity_poly.entity_id
_entity_poly.type
_entity_poly.pdbx_seq_one_letter_code
_entity_poly.pdbx_strand_id
1 'polypeptide(L)'
;MEQNQPAQPSRRAILKQTLAVSALSVTGLAALSVPTISFAASLSKEERDGMTPDAVIEHFKQGNLRFRENRPAKHDYLAQKRNSIAGQYPAAVILSCIDSRAPAEIVLDAGIGETFNSRVAGNISNRDMLGSMEFACAVAGAKVVLVIGHTRCGAVRCAIDNAELGNLTGLLDEIKPA
;
A
#
# COMPACT_ATOMS: atom_id res chain seq x y z
N MET A 1 11.35 49.44 56.79
CA MET A 1 12.72 48.89 56.71
C MET A 1 12.70 47.50 57.30
N GLU A 2 13.49 46.63 56.68
CA GLU A 2 13.76 45.21 56.97
C GLU A 2 12.68 44.15 56.69
N GLN A 3 13.09 43.29 55.77
CA GLN A 3 12.44 42.13 55.20
C GLN A 3 12.70 40.92 56.10
N ASN A 4 11.78 39.96 56.15
CA ASN A 4 12.11 38.60 56.57
C ASN A 4 11.35 37.59 55.69
N GLN A 5 12.10 36.92 54.83
CA GLN A 5 11.59 36.00 53.81
C GLN A 5 11.65 34.56 54.34
N PRO A 6 10.56 33.77 54.26
CA PRO A 6 10.56 32.40 54.78
C PRO A 6 11.34 31.42 53.88
N ALA A 7 12.06 30.52 54.53
CA ALA A 7 12.94 29.51 53.93
C ALA A 7 12.15 28.48 53.08
N GLN A 8 12.65 28.23 51.86
CA GLN A 8 12.11 27.24 50.93
C GLN A 8 12.67 25.83 51.22
N PRO A 9 11.85 24.78 51.27
CA PRO A 9 12.30 23.43 51.57
C PRO A 9 13.07 22.79 50.40
N SER A 10 14.12 22.03 50.72
CA SER A 10 15.04 21.43 49.75
C SER A 10 14.45 20.27 48.96
N ARG A 11 14.82 20.18 47.68
CA ARG A 11 14.36 19.22 46.65
C ARG A 11 14.60 17.73 46.96
N ARG A 12 15.15 17.38 48.12
CA ARG A 12 15.44 16.00 48.54
C ARG A 12 14.28 15.29 49.24
N ALA A 13 13.22 16.01 49.62
CA ALA A 13 12.04 15.43 50.29
C ALA A 13 10.96 14.88 49.35
N ILE A 14 11.00 15.22 48.06
CA ILE A 14 9.96 14.83 47.08
C ILE A 14 10.14 13.40 46.55
N LEU A 15 11.30 12.76 46.78
CA LEU A 15 11.63 11.47 46.18
C LEU A 15 11.38 10.23 47.07
N LYS A 16 10.55 10.32 48.12
CA LYS A 16 10.33 9.18 49.05
C LYS A 16 8.87 8.82 49.40
N GLN A 17 7.86 9.32 48.70
CA GLN A 17 6.46 8.89 48.84
C GLN A 17 5.89 8.93 47.42
N THR A 18 5.46 7.86 46.75
CA THR A 18 4.66 6.72 47.20
C THR A 18 4.81 5.58 46.18
N LEU A 19 5.36 4.45 46.61
CA LEU A 19 4.99 3.14 46.08
C LEU A 19 3.70 2.75 46.78
N ALA A 20 2.60 2.60 46.04
CA ALA A 20 1.44 1.84 46.48
C ALA A 20 0.85 1.09 45.27
N VAL A 21 0.94 -0.23 45.38
CA VAL A 21 0.56 -1.25 44.43
C VAL A 21 -0.96 -1.26 44.23
N SER A 22 -1.40 -1.42 42.99
CA SER A 22 -2.72 -1.96 42.67
C SER A 22 -2.56 -2.95 41.54
N ALA A 23 -2.33 -4.21 41.91
CA ALA A 23 -2.46 -5.35 41.04
C ALA A 23 -3.95 -5.69 40.94
N LEU A 24 -4.54 -5.70 39.74
CA LEU A 24 -5.72 -6.52 39.45
C LEU A 24 -5.79 -6.86 37.95
N SER A 25 -5.60 -8.17 37.69
CA SER A 25 -6.18 -9.00 36.64
C SER A 25 -6.00 -8.61 35.16
N VAL A 26 -5.06 -9.34 34.55
CA VAL A 26 -5.02 -9.71 33.12
C VAL A 26 -6.31 -10.43 32.73
N THR A 27 -7.10 -9.85 31.83
CA THR A 27 -7.95 -10.60 30.90
C THR A 27 -7.54 -10.19 29.50
N GLY A 28 -7.08 -11.17 28.73
CA GLY A 28 -6.36 -10.97 27.50
C GLY A 28 -7.19 -10.28 26.45
N LEU A 29 -6.77 -9.07 26.09
CA LEU A 29 -6.77 -8.70 24.69
C LEU A 29 -5.49 -9.33 24.14
N ALA A 30 -5.62 -10.44 23.42
CA ALA A 30 -4.61 -10.81 22.44
C ALA A 30 -4.49 -9.57 21.54
N ALA A 31 -3.47 -8.75 21.79
CA ALA A 31 -3.09 -7.72 20.86
C ALA A 31 -2.81 -8.49 19.57
N LEU A 32 -3.72 -8.38 18.61
CA LEU A 32 -3.45 -8.79 17.25
C LEU A 32 -2.20 -8.03 16.86
N SER A 33 -1.05 -8.69 16.96
CA SER A 33 0.21 -8.21 16.46
C SER A 33 0.06 -8.21 14.96
N VAL A 34 -0.55 -7.14 14.44
CA VAL A 34 -0.46 -6.82 13.02
C VAL A 34 1.03 -6.66 12.79
N PRO A 35 1.66 -7.49 11.94
CA PRO A 35 3.06 -7.34 11.63
C PRO A 35 3.23 -5.91 11.13
N THR A 36 4.02 -5.11 11.84
CA THR A 36 4.39 -3.78 11.35
C THR A 36 5.32 -3.99 10.18
N ILE A 37 4.77 -3.92 8.96
CA ILE A 37 5.56 -3.91 7.73
C ILE A 37 6.57 -2.77 7.86
N SER A 38 7.85 -3.11 7.84
CA SER A 38 8.92 -2.12 7.96
C SER A 38 9.03 -1.37 6.63
N PHE A 39 8.45 -0.17 6.57
CA PHE A 39 8.40 0.69 5.37
C PHE A 39 9.77 1.11 4.78
N ALA A 40 10.87 0.72 5.43
CA ALA A 40 12.24 0.99 4.97
C ALA A 40 12.73 0.03 3.86
N ALA A 41 12.10 -1.15 3.72
CA ALA A 41 12.53 -2.19 2.78
C ALA A 41 11.37 -2.65 1.89
N SER A 42 11.70 -3.17 0.71
CA SER A 42 10.76 -3.92 -0.13
C SER A 42 10.41 -5.24 0.57
N LEU A 43 9.22 -5.79 0.28
CA LEU A 43 8.76 -7.04 0.88
C LEU A 43 9.77 -8.17 0.66
N SER A 44 10.10 -8.89 1.73
CA SER A 44 10.77 -10.18 1.67
C SER A 44 9.81 -11.29 1.22
N LYS A 45 10.37 -12.44 0.87
CA LYS A 45 9.58 -13.61 0.48
C LYS A 45 8.70 -14.09 1.63
N GLU A 46 9.27 -14.15 2.83
CA GLU A 46 8.62 -14.62 4.04
C GLU A 46 7.46 -13.70 4.43
N GLU A 47 7.67 -12.38 4.38
CA GLU A 47 6.60 -11.39 4.62
C GLU A 47 5.46 -11.57 3.62
N ARG A 48 5.78 -11.63 2.32
CA ARG A 48 4.77 -11.82 1.26
C ARG A 48 4.02 -13.14 1.42
N ASP A 49 4.72 -14.25 1.66
CA ASP A 49 4.11 -15.58 1.82
C ASP A 49 3.24 -15.69 3.07
N GLY A 50 3.50 -14.88 4.11
CA GLY A 50 2.64 -14.74 5.29
C GLY A 50 1.36 -13.93 5.04
N MET A 51 1.24 -13.22 3.93
CA MET A 51 0.03 -12.42 3.63
C MET A 51 -1.09 -13.29 3.05
N THR A 52 -2.30 -13.14 3.60
CA THR A 52 -3.53 -13.63 2.96
C THR A 52 -4.01 -12.62 1.89
N PRO A 53 -4.82 -13.05 0.91
CA PRO A 53 -5.42 -12.13 -0.06
C PRO A 53 -6.17 -10.95 0.60
N ASP A 54 -6.93 -11.22 1.66
CA ASP A 54 -7.64 -10.17 2.40
C ASP A 54 -6.70 -9.17 3.07
N ALA A 55 -5.57 -9.65 3.63
CA ALA A 55 -4.55 -8.77 4.20
C ALA A 55 -3.89 -7.89 3.13
N VAL A 56 -3.64 -8.42 1.94
CA VAL A 56 -3.12 -7.65 0.80
C VAL A 56 -4.12 -6.57 0.36
N ILE A 57 -5.41 -6.92 0.23
CA ILE A 57 -6.47 -5.96 -0.11
C ILE A 57 -6.57 -4.86 0.95
N GLU A 58 -6.56 -5.24 2.24
CA GLU A 58 -6.63 -4.28 3.33
C GLU A 58 -5.40 -3.36 3.36
N HIS A 59 -4.20 -3.90 3.13
CA HIS A 59 -2.98 -3.10 3.01
C HIS A 59 -3.12 -2.00 1.94
N PHE A 60 -3.60 -2.31 0.74
CA PHE A 60 -3.79 -1.31 -0.32
C PHE A 60 -4.95 -0.35 -0.07
N LYS A 61 -6.02 -0.78 0.63
CA LYS A 61 -7.07 0.13 1.10
C LYS A 61 -6.51 1.18 2.06
N GLN A 62 -5.69 0.75 3.03
CA GLN A 62 -5.05 1.65 3.97
C GLN A 62 -4.07 2.60 3.28
N GLY A 63 -3.33 2.12 2.27
CA GLY A 63 -2.49 2.98 1.45
C GLY A 63 -3.28 4.00 0.63
N ASN A 64 -4.40 3.61 0.03
CA ASN A 64 -5.30 4.56 -0.62
C ASN A 64 -5.90 5.59 0.35
N LEU A 65 -6.23 5.19 1.57
CA LEU A 65 -6.69 6.11 2.60
C LEU A 65 -5.61 7.15 2.94
N ARG A 66 -4.36 6.73 3.11
CA ARG A 66 -3.21 7.64 3.31
C ARG A 66 -3.04 8.63 2.16
N PHE A 67 -3.15 8.18 0.92
CA PHE A 67 -3.12 9.04 -0.26
C PHE A 67 -4.25 10.09 -0.21
N ARG A 68 -5.49 9.65 0.06
CA ARG A 68 -6.67 10.54 0.11
C ARG A 68 -6.62 11.57 1.23
N GLU A 69 -6.01 11.21 2.36
CA GLU A 69 -5.82 12.12 3.51
C GLU A 69 -4.58 13.02 3.37
N ASN A 70 -3.84 12.92 2.26
CA ASN A 70 -2.56 13.61 2.05
C ASN A 70 -1.54 13.32 3.17
N ARG A 71 -1.47 12.05 3.58
CA ARG A 71 -0.55 11.52 4.61
C ARG A 71 0.15 10.25 4.12
N PRO A 72 0.87 10.29 2.99
CA PRO A 72 1.54 9.11 2.44
C PRO A 72 2.58 8.56 3.42
N ALA A 73 2.82 7.25 3.34
CA ALA A 73 3.92 6.62 4.05
C ALA A 73 5.26 7.19 3.58
N LYS A 74 6.24 7.22 4.47
CA LYS A 74 7.61 7.59 4.10
C LYS A 74 8.28 6.37 3.45
N HIS A 75 8.56 6.48 2.15
CA HIS A 75 9.29 5.46 1.40
C HIS A 75 10.76 5.83 1.25
N ASP A 76 11.67 4.90 1.61
CA ASP A 76 13.08 4.98 1.19
C ASP A 76 13.26 4.18 -0.11
N TYR A 77 12.94 4.81 -1.24
CA TYR A 77 12.96 4.15 -2.53
C TYR A 77 14.36 3.61 -2.91
N LEU A 78 15.44 4.27 -2.47
CA LEU A 78 16.79 3.78 -2.75
C LEU A 78 17.10 2.51 -1.95
N ALA A 79 16.69 2.45 -0.68
CA ALA A 79 16.81 1.23 0.12
C ALA A 79 15.92 0.10 -0.43
N GLN A 80 14.65 0.39 -0.74
CA GLN A 80 13.72 -0.59 -1.34
C GLN A 80 14.28 -1.16 -2.65
N LYS A 81 14.83 -0.31 -3.53
CA LYS A 81 15.46 -0.74 -4.79
C LYS A 81 16.71 -1.58 -4.58
N ARG A 82 17.57 -1.23 -3.61
CA ARG A 82 18.78 -2.01 -3.29
C ARG A 82 18.40 -3.40 -2.75
N ASN A 83 17.38 -3.46 -1.89
CA ASN A 83 16.94 -4.70 -1.27
C ASN A 83 16.25 -5.64 -2.28
N SER A 84 15.66 -5.09 -3.34
CA SER A 84 15.03 -5.89 -4.40
C SER A 84 16.00 -6.42 -5.48
N ILE A 85 17.32 -6.19 -5.35
CA ILE A 85 18.30 -6.61 -6.39
C ILE A 85 18.37 -8.14 -6.49
N ALA A 86 18.37 -8.83 -5.35
CA ALA A 86 18.46 -10.29 -5.31
C ALA A 86 17.14 -10.99 -5.67
N GLY A 87 16.02 -10.26 -5.66
CA GLY A 87 14.70 -10.79 -5.94
C GLY A 87 13.61 -9.79 -5.57
N GLN A 88 12.42 -9.99 -6.11
CA GLN A 88 11.22 -9.19 -5.82
C GLN A 88 10.07 -10.10 -5.44
N TYR A 89 9.29 -9.69 -4.45
CA TYR A 89 8.20 -10.48 -3.88
C TYR A 89 6.93 -9.63 -3.80
N PRO A 90 6.34 -9.28 -4.96
CA PRO A 90 5.13 -8.47 -4.96
C PRO A 90 3.97 -9.23 -4.32
N ALA A 91 3.16 -8.50 -3.57
CA ALA A 91 1.95 -8.99 -2.92
C ALA A 91 0.77 -9.03 -3.91
N ALA A 92 0.76 -8.16 -4.92
CA ALA A 92 -0.28 -8.11 -5.94
C ALA A 92 0.27 -7.81 -7.34
N VAL A 93 -0.55 -8.13 -8.34
CA VAL A 93 -0.43 -7.59 -9.70
C VAL A 93 -1.64 -6.72 -9.98
N ILE A 94 -1.40 -5.55 -10.57
CA ILE A 94 -2.43 -4.55 -10.82
C ILE A 94 -2.62 -4.38 -12.33
N LEU A 95 -3.84 -4.68 -12.81
CA LEU A 95 -4.28 -4.31 -14.16
C LEU A 95 -4.96 -2.94 -14.09
N SER A 96 -4.35 -1.91 -14.68
CA SER A 96 -4.87 -0.54 -14.62
C SER A 96 -4.77 0.20 -15.95
N CYS A 97 -5.47 1.34 -16.03
CA CYS A 97 -5.41 2.19 -17.21
C CYS A 97 -4.04 2.88 -17.33
N ILE A 98 -3.61 3.22 -18.56
CA ILE A 98 -2.44 4.10 -18.80
C ILE A 98 -2.66 5.57 -18.38
N ASP A 99 -3.82 5.91 -17.82
CA ASP A 99 -4.15 7.27 -17.38
C ASP A 99 -3.07 7.82 -16.45
N SER A 100 -2.44 8.92 -16.86
CA SER A 100 -1.32 9.53 -16.15
C SER A 100 -1.70 10.11 -14.79
N ARG A 101 -3.00 10.26 -14.51
CA ARG A 101 -3.53 10.80 -13.25
C ARG A 101 -3.84 9.70 -12.23
N ALA A 102 -3.79 8.44 -12.62
CA ALA A 102 -4.05 7.29 -11.75
C ALA A 102 -2.90 6.27 -11.71
N PRO A 103 -1.65 6.66 -11.42
CA PRO A 103 -0.56 5.71 -11.19
C PRO A 103 -0.83 4.89 -9.93
N ALA A 104 -0.92 3.56 -10.09
CA ALA A 104 -1.37 2.64 -9.06
C ALA A 104 -0.54 2.71 -7.78
N GLU A 105 0.79 2.74 -7.90
CA GLU A 105 1.72 2.78 -6.78
C GLU A 105 1.54 4.05 -5.94
N ILE A 106 1.23 5.18 -6.57
CA ILE A 106 1.02 6.45 -5.85
C ILE A 106 -0.36 6.47 -5.19
N VAL A 107 -1.42 6.11 -5.94
CA VAL A 107 -2.80 6.18 -5.41
C VAL A 107 -3.08 5.12 -4.35
N LEU A 108 -2.32 4.02 -4.33
CA LEU A 108 -2.36 2.99 -3.30
C LEU A 108 -1.24 3.15 -2.26
N ASP A 109 -0.38 4.17 -2.39
CA ASP A 109 0.77 4.42 -1.51
C ASP A 109 1.65 3.17 -1.30
N ALA A 110 1.95 2.48 -2.40
CA ALA A 110 2.78 1.29 -2.46
C ALA A 110 4.25 1.64 -2.78
N GLY A 111 5.17 0.95 -2.13
CA GLY A 111 6.61 1.06 -2.35
C GLY A 111 7.13 0.22 -3.52
N ILE A 112 8.43 0.35 -3.80
CA ILE A 112 9.11 -0.44 -4.83
C ILE A 112 9.11 -1.92 -4.43
N GLY A 113 8.65 -2.78 -5.34
CA GLY A 113 8.66 -4.24 -5.16
C GLY A 113 7.40 -4.82 -4.51
N GLU A 114 6.44 -3.99 -4.08
CA GLU A 114 5.18 -4.47 -3.48
C GLU A 114 4.14 -4.92 -4.50
N THR A 115 4.22 -4.39 -5.73
CA THR A 115 3.26 -4.69 -6.80
C THR A 115 3.96 -4.90 -8.14
N PHE A 116 3.41 -5.79 -8.97
CA PHE A 116 3.59 -5.69 -10.43
C PHE A 116 2.48 -4.85 -11.05
N ASN A 117 2.80 -4.13 -12.12
CA ASN A 117 1.85 -3.23 -12.79
C ASN A 117 1.72 -3.56 -14.28
N SER A 118 0.53 -3.97 -14.68
CA SER A 118 0.09 -4.16 -16.06
C SER A 118 -0.78 -2.97 -16.45
N ARG A 119 -0.28 -2.08 -17.31
CA ARG A 119 -0.98 -0.84 -17.67
C ARG A 119 -1.32 -0.83 -19.15
N VAL A 120 -2.61 -0.70 -19.48
CA VAL A 120 -3.11 -0.61 -20.86
C VAL A 120 -4.34 0.29 -20.91
N ALA A 121 -4.54 1.03 -22.00
CA ALA A 121 -5.69 1.93 -22.13
C ALA A 121 -7.01 1.17 -21.88
N GLY A 122 -7.84 1.69 -20.98
CA GLY A 122 -9.10 1.04 -20.60
C GLY A 122 -8.96 -0.21 -19.73
N ASN A 123 -7.75 -0.52 -19.22
CA ASN A 123 -7.47 -1.70 -18.39
C ASN A 123 -8.05 -3.00 -18.97
N ILE A 124 -8.03 -3.13 -20.31
CA ILE A 124 -8.41 -4.34 -21.03
C ILE A 124 -7.42 -5.48 -20.75
N SER A 125 -7.84 -6.71 -20.98
CA SER A 125 -6.96 -7.87 -20.84
C SER A 125 -6.74 -8.51 -22.20
N ASN A 126 -5.50 -8.48 -22.69
CA ASN A 126 -5.06 -9.23 -23.87
C ASN A 126 -4.15 -10.40 -23.47
N ARG A 127 -3.65 -11.18 -24.43
CA ARG A 127 -2.81 -12.35 -24.14
C ARG A 127 -1.53 -11.99 -23.38
N ASP A 128 -0.89 -10.89 -23.71
CA ASP A 128 0.35 -10.45 -23.04
C ASP A 128 0.06 -10.02 -21.59
N MET A 129 -1.08 -9.35 -21.35
CA MET A 129 -1.52 -8.98 -20.00
C MET A 129 -1.85 -10.22 -19.16
N LEU A 130 -2.57 -11.19 -19.72
CA LEU A 130 -2.87 -12.46 -19.05
C LEU A 130 -1.59 -13.21 -18.68
N GLY A 131 -0.68 -13.41 -19.63
CA GLY A 131 0.59 -14.09 -19.37
C GLY A 131 1.45 -13.37 -18.33
N SER A 132 1.42 -12.04 -18.31
CA SER A 132 2.10 -11.23 -17.28
C SER A 132 1.48 -11.45 -15.89
N MET A 133 0.15 -11.51 -15.78
CA MET A 133 -0.54 -11.78 -14.52
C MET A 133 -0.36 -13.24 -14.06
N GLU A 134 -0.36 -14.20 -14.98
CA GLU A 134 -0.01 -15.60 -14.69
C GLU A 134 1.41 -15.72 -14.13
N PHE A 135 2.38 -15.03 -14.73
CA PHE A 135 3.73 -14.96 -14.18
C PHE A 135 3.73 -14.37 -12.77
N ALA A 136 3.03 -13.25 -12.57
CA ALA A 136 2.96 -12.60 -11.26
C ALA A 136 2.40 -13.52 -10.17
N CYS A 137 1.34 -14.27 -10.48
CA CYS A 137 0.70 -15.18 -9.53
C CYS A 137 1.46 -16.50 -9.39
N ALA A 138 1.69 -17.23 -10.48
CA ALA A 138 2.20 -18.60 -10.44
C ALA A 138 3.73 -18.68 -10.25
N VAL A 139 4.49 -17.71 -10.79
CA VAL A 139 5.95 -17.73 -10.71
C VAL A 139 6.45 -16.83 -9.58
N ALA A 140 5.99 -15.59 -9.54
CA ALA A 140 6.47 -14.64 -8.53
C ALA A 140 5.77 -14.82 -7.19
N GLY A 141 4.52 -15.31 -7.15
CA GLY A 141 3.79 -15.67 -5.93
C GLY A 141 2.84 -14.58 -5.40
N ALA A 142 2.48 -13.59 -6.22
CA ALA A 142 1.50 -12.55 -5.86
C ALA A 142 0.16 -13.18 -5.44
N LYS A 143 -0.46 -12.62 -4.40
CA LYS A 143 -1.65 -13.18 -3.76
C LYS A 143 -2.96 -12.64 -4.34
N VAL A 144 -2.90 -11.47 -4.99
CA VAL A 144 -4.08 -10.76 -5.50
C VAL A 144 -3.84 -10.23 -6.92
N VAL A 145 -4.83 -10.41 -7.79
CA VAL A 145 -4.97 -9.63 -9.02
C VAL A 145 -5.96 -8.50 -8.75
N LEU A 146 -5.51 -7.25 -8.88
CA LEU A 146 -6.35 -6.07 -8.66
C LEU A 146 -6.62 -5.37 -9.98
N VAL A 147 -7.90 -5.28 -10.37
CA VAL A 147 -8.32 -4.52 -11.57
C VAL A 147 -8.78 -3.14 -11.14
N ILE A 148 -8.07 -2.10 -11.59
CA ILE A 148 -8.33 -0.71 -11.20
C ILE A 148 -8.82 0.09 -12.42
N GLY A 149 -10.12 0.35 -12.44
CA GLY A 149 -10.73 1.33 -13.31
C GLY A 149 -10.66 2.75 -12.73
N HIS A 150 -11.06 3.74 -13.52
CA HIS A 150 -11.18 5.12 -13.05
C HIS A 150 -12.29 5.87 -13.79
N THR A 151 -12.85 6.89 -13.14
CA THR A 151 -13.83 7.78 -13.78
C THR A 151 -13.20 8.55 -14.94
N ARG A 152 -14.03 8.96 -15.92
CA ARG A 152 -13.61 9.73 -17.10
C ARG A 152 -12.45 9.07 -17.87
N CYS A 153 -12.54 7.76 -18.07
CA CYS A 153 -11.56 7.01 -18.85
C CYS A 153 -11.62 7.38 -20.34
N GLY A 154 -10.47 7.79 -20.89
CA GLY A 154 -10.36 8.18 -22.29
C GLY A 154 -10.67 7.02 -23.25
N ALA A 155 -10.19 5.82 -22.96
CA ALA A 155 -10.46 4.63 -23.79
C ALA A 155 -11.95 4.28 -23.81
N VAL A 156 -12.61 4.28 -22.64
CA VAL A 156 -14.06 4.07 -22.55
C VAL A 156 -14.82 5.15 -23.31
N ARG A 157 -14.39 6.41 -23.22
CA ARG A 157 -15.01 7.50 -23.97
C ARG A 157 -14.85 7.30 -25.49
N CYS A 158 -13.66 6.96 -25.96
CA CYS A 158 -13.40 6.67 -27.37
C CYS A 158 -14.22 5.47 -27.87
N ALA A 159 -14.42 4.44 -27.05
CA ALA A 159 -15.27 3.30 -27.40
C ALA A 159 -16.73 3.72 -27.58
N ILE A 160 -17.26 4.55 -26.68
CA ILE A 160 -18.62 5.13 -26.78
C ILE A 160 -18.76 6.00 -28.03
N ASP A 161 -17.75 6.82 -28.33
CA ASP A 161 -17.76 7.74 -29.47
C ASP A 161 -17.45 7.03 -30.81
N ASN A 162 -17.24 5.71 -30.81
CA ASN A 162 -16.85 4.90 -31.98
C ASN A 162 -15.62 5.46 -32.72
N ALA A 163 -14.59 5.85 -31.97
CA ALA A 163 -13.35 6.33 -32.57
C ALA A 163 -12.65 5.24 -33.38
N GLU A 164 -12.11 5.60 -34.54
CA GLU A 164 -11.34 4.71 -35.42
C GLU A 164 -9.95 5.28 -35.68
N LEU A 165 -8.90 4.54 -35.29
CA LEU A 165 -7.51 4.95 -35.50
C LEU A 165 -6.55 3.76 -35.35
N GLY A 166 -6.17 3.10 -36.45
CA GLY A 166 -5.15 2.04 -36.44
C GLY A 166 -5.33 1.02 -35.30
N ASN A 167 -4.28 0.78 -34.51
CA ASN A 167 -4.31 -0.15 -33.37
C ASN A 167 -5.29 0.26 -32.25
N LEU A 168 -5.68 1.54 -32.17
CA LEU A 168 -6.69 1.97 -31.20
C LEU A 168 -8.03 1.29 -31.48
N THR A 169 -8.43 1.15 -32.75
CA THR A 169 -9.72 0.54 -33.10
C THR A 169 -9.87 -0.85 -32.49
N GLY A 170 -8.88 -1.73 -32.68
CA GLY A 170 -8.88 -3.07 -32.10
C GLY A 170 -8.87 -3.07 -30.57
N LEU A 171 -8.18 -2.11 -29.94
CA LEU A 171 -8.24 -1.95 -28.48
C LEU A 171 -9.64 -1.57 -28.00
N LEU A 172 -10.34 -0.70 -28.72
CA LEU A 172 -11.68 -0.26 -28.36
C LEU A 172 -12.74 -1.35 -28.56
N ASP A 173 -12.52 -2.27 -29.50
CA ASP A 173 -13.43 -3.41 -29.72
C ASP A 173 -13.47 -4.35 -28.51
N GLU A 174 -12.40 -4.43 -27.71
CA GLU A 174 -12.36 -5.16 -26.44
C GLU A 174 -13.14 -4.45 -25.29
N ILE A 175 -13.52 -3.18 -25.48
CA ILE A 175 -14.25 -2.37 -24.48
C ILE A 175 -15.73 -2.26 -24.81
N LYS A 176 -16.08 -2.27 -26.10
CA LYS A 176 -17.47 -2.15 -26.55
C LYS A 176 -18.30 -3.31 -25.96
N PRO A 177 -19.55 -3.06 -25.51
CA PRO A 177 -20.43 -4.13 -25.09
C PRO A 177 -20.60 -5.16 -26.22
N ALA A 178 -20.45 -6.44 -25.89
CA ALA A 178 -20.77 -7.56 -26.77
C ALA A 178 -22.27 -7.60 -27.11
#